data_AF-A0AAX3P1G8-F1
#
_entry.id   AF-A0AAX3P1G8-F1
#
_cell.length_a   1.000
_cell.length_b   1.000
_cell.length_c   1.000
_cell.angle_alpha   90.00
_cell.angle_beta   90.00
_cell.angle_gamma   90.00
#
_symmetry.space_group_name_H-M   'P 1'
#
loop_
_entity.id
_entity.type
_entity.pdbx_description
1 polymer ?
#
loop_
_entity_poly.entity_id
_entity_poly.type
_entity_poly.pdbx_seq_one_letter_code
_entity_poly.pdbx_strand_id
1 'polypeptide(L)'
;MKKEILALLVVVACWGSTLQANDWKNAPISEVQKAAEQGLAEAQIVLGLMYARGEGVAQDDKQAVVWTRKAAEQGDAKAQLLLGAMYFDGRGVAQDYKLAYVWSSVSAANGDVEAATKRDLFAKRLSPAVLAEAQALAGQYVELYQPKQ
;
A
#
# COMPACT_ATOMS: atom_id res chain seq x y z
N MET A 1 -41.74 35.33 -17.96
CA MET A 1 -40.89 36.41 -17.40
C MET A 1 -39.75 35.76 -16.63
N LYS A 2 -38.54 36.26 -16.85
CA LYS A 2 -37.24 35.79 -16.36
C LYS A 2 -37.07 35.99 -14.84
N LYS A 3 -36.25 35.11 -14.24
CA LYS A 3 -35.13 35.31 -13.28
C LYS A 3 -34.82 33.92 -12.67
N GLU A 4 -33.92 33.11 -13.25
CA GLU A 4 -32.48 33.07 -12.97
C GLU A 4 -32.10 33.30 -11.49
N ILE A 5 -31.78 32.21 -10.77
CA ILE A 5 -30.58 32.09 -9.93
C ILE A 5 -30.04 30.65 -10.09
N LEU A 6 -28.89 30.53 -10.76
CA LEU A 6 -27.99 29.39 -10.69
C LEU A 6 -27.29 29.38 -9.31
N ALA A 7 -27.28 28.24 -8.64
CA ALA A 7 -26.22 27.85 -7.70
C ALA A 7 -26.19 26.31 -7.57
N LEU A 8 -25.32 25.67 -8.38
CA LEU A 8 -24.63 24.39 -8.15
C LEU A 8 -25.39 23.27 -7.42
N LEU A 9 -26.28 22.59 -8.13
CA LEU A 9 -26.73 21.23 -7.82
C LEU A 9 -26.15 20.24 -8.84
N VAL A 10 -24.86 19.91 -8.68
CA VAL A 10 -24.28 18.64 -9.16
C VAL A 10 -23.84 17.79 -7.95
N VAL A 11 -24.62 17.87 -6.86
CA VAL A 11 -24.49 17.03 -5.66
C VAL A 11 -25.32 15.74 -5.78
N VAL A 12 -25.60 15.29 -7.01
CA VAL A 12 -26.33 14.02 -7.24
C VAL A 12 -25.55 13.15 -8.22
N ALA A 13 -24.38 12.70 -7.77
CA ALA A 13 -23.93 11.35 -8.05
C ALA A 13 -24.37 10.49 -6.85
N CYS A 14 -25.47 9.78 -7.06
CA CYS A 14 -26.31 9.05 -6.11
C CYS A 14 -25.59 8.37 -4.92
N TRP A 15 -26.08 8.66 -3.71
CA TRP A 15 -26.00 7.76 -2.56
C TRP A 15 -27.11 6.72 -2.70
N GLY A 16 -26.79 5.43 -2.70
CA GLY A 16 -27.84 4.40 -2.78
C GLY A 16 -27.44 2.99 -3.22
N SER A 17 -26.23 2.54 -2.91
CA SER A 17 -26.00 1.11 -2.69
C SER A 17 -25.07 1.04 -1.52
N THR A 18 -25.40 0.21 -0.54
CA THR A 18 -24.49 -0.18 0.55
C THR A 18 -23.08 -0.33 -0.03
N LEU A 19 -22.16 0.58 0.30
CA LEU A 19 -20.75 0.24 0.27
C LEU A 19 -20.58 -0.78 1.41
N GLN A 20 -21.06 -2.01 1.19
CA GLN A 20 -20.29 -3.15 1.68
C GLN A 20 -18.88 -2.85 1.21
N ALA A 21 -17.91 -2.89 2.12
CA ALA A 21 -16.50 -2.84 1.78
C ALA A 21 -16.32 -3.68 0.51
N ASN A 22 -16.20 -3.00 -0.63
CA ASN A 22 -16.37 -3.62 -1.92
C ASN A 22 -15.30 -4.69 -2.00
N ASP A 23 -15.70 -5.88 -2.44
CA ASP A 23 -14.81 -7.03 -2.58
C ASP A 23 -13.83 -6.77 -3.72
N TRP A 24 -12.90 -5.83 -3.52
CA TRP A 24 -11.96 -5.33 -4.51
C TRP A 24 -11.16 -6.48 -5.11
N LYS A 25 -10.95 -7.55 -4.34
CA LYS A 25 -10.26 -8.78 -4.77
C LYS A 25 -10.97 -9.48 -5.94
N ASN A 26 -12.28 -9.33 -6.07
CA ASN A 26 -13.10 -9.92 -7.13
C ASN A 26 -13.62 -8.88 -8.14
N ALA A 27 -13.29 -7.61 -7.96
CA ALA A 27 -13.71 -6.54 -8.87
C ALA A 27 -12.97 -6.62 -10.22
N PRO A 28 -13.59 -6.20 -11.34
CA PRO A 28 -12.88 -6.07 -12.61
C PRO A 28 -11.68 -5.15 -12.48
N ILE A 29 -10.55 -5.51 -13.11
CA ILE A 29 -9.31 -4.74 -12.97
C ILE A 29 -9.46 -3.27 -13.38
N SER A 30 -10.33 -2.96 -14.35
CA SER A 30 -10.61 -1.59 -14.78
C SER A 30 -11.20 -0.71 -13.67
N GLU A 31 -12.04 -1.27 -12.80
CA GLU A 31 -12.61 -0.55 -11.65
C GLU A 31 -11.57 -0.36 -10.55
N VAL A 32 -10.78 -1.40 -10.28
CA VAL A 32 -9.66 -1.34 -9.33
C VAL A 32 -8.65 -0.30 -9.76
N GLN A 33 -8.29 -0.25 -11.05
CA GLN A 33 -7.40 0.76 -11.63
C GLN A 33 -7.94 2.17 -11.41
N LYS A 34 -9.20 2.42 -11.77
CA LYS A 34 -9.82 3.73 -11.58
C LYS A 34 -9.81 4.17 -10.12
N ALA A 35 -10.09 3.28 -9.17
CA ALA A 35 -10.06 3.59 -7.73
C ALA A 35 -8.62 3.79 -7.21
N ALA A 36 -7.67 2.99 -7.67
CA ALA A 36 -6.25 3.10 -7.30
C ALA A 36 -5.63 4.42 -7.81
N GLU A 37 -5.99 4.83 -9.02
CA GLU A 37 -5.62 6.12 -9.63
C GLU A 37 -6.21 7.31 -8.88
N GLN A 38 -7.40 7.15 -8.27
CA GLN A 38 -8.01 8.15 -7.38
C GLN A 38 -7.35 8.21 -6.00
N GLY A 39 -6.36 7.37 -5.74
CA GLY A 39 -5.58 7.40 -4.50
C GLY A 39 -6.09 6.46 -3.40
N LEU A 40 -7.14 5.67 -3.63
CA LEU A 40 -7.66 4.76 -2.61
C LEU A 40 -6.61 3.67 -2.29
N ALA A 41 -6.02 3.74 -1.09
CA ALA A 41 -4.94 2.84 -0.67
C ALA A 41 -5.33 1.35 -0.75
N GLU A 42 -6.56 1.01 -0.38
CA GLU A 42 -7.07 -0.36 -0.49
C GLU A 42 -7.08 -0.87 -1.95
N ALA A 43 -7.54 -0.05 -2.89
CA ALA A 43 -7.53 -0.39 -4.31
C ALA A 43 -6.09 -0.48 -4.87
N GLN A 44 -5.17 0.36 -4.39
CA GLN A 44 -3.75 0.28 -4.76
C GLN A 44 -3.11 -1.03 -4.28
N ILE A 45 -3.44 -1.49 -3.06
CA ILE A 45 -2.98 -2.80 -2.56
C ILE A 45 -3.51 -3.92 -3.44
N VAL A 46 -4.81 -3.90 -3.74
CA VAL A 46 -5.44 -4.93 -4.58
C VAL A 46 -4.85 -4.93 -5.97
N LEU A 47 -4.67 -3.77 -6.60
CA LEU A 47 -4.06 -3.67 -7.91
C LEU A 47 -2.63 -4.23 -7.90
N GLY A 48 -1.85 -3.93 -6.85
CA GLY A 48 -0.54 -4.51 -6.66
C GLY A 48 -0.56 -6.05 -6.57
N LEU A 49 -1.52 -6.61 -5.84
CA LEU A 49 -1.71 -8.06 -5.73
C LEU A 49 -2.15 -8.69 -7.06
N MET A 50 -3.03 -8.04 -7.81
CA MET A 50 -3.47 -8.49 -9.13
C MET A 50 -2.28 -8.58 -10.10
N TYR A 51 -1.42 -7.56 -10.14
CA TYR A 51 -0.18 -7.61 -10.91
C TYR A 51 0.79 -8.69 -10.40
N ALA A 52 0.93 -8.87 -9.08
CA ALA A 52 1.83 -9.87 -8.50
C ALA A 52 1.40 -11.32 -8.79
N ARG A 53 0.13 -11.54 -9.14
CA ARG A 53 -0.47 -12.88 -9.35
C ARG A 53 -0.95 -13.13 -10.77
N GLY A 54 -1.01 -12.08 -11.61
CA GLY A 54 -1.61 -12.16 -12.94
C GLY A 54 -3.14 -12.31 -12.91
N GLU A 55 -3.82 -11.75 -11.91
CA GLU A 55 -5.28 -11.82 -11.78
C GLU A 55 -5.92 -10.71 -12.63
N GLY A 56 -6.56 -11.06 -13.76
CA GLY A 56 -7.18 -10.09 -14.67
C GLY A 56 -6.19 -9.24 -15.50
N VAL A 57 -4.88 -9.44 -15.31
CA VAL A 57 -3.78 -8.81 -16.05
C VAL A 57 -2.60 -9.76 -16.17
N ALA A 58 -1.68 -9.52 -17.10
CA ALA A 58 -0.41 -10.24 -17.10
C ALA A 58 0.37 -9.99 -15.80
N GLN A 59 0.98 -11.03 -15.25
CA GLN A 59 1.81 -10.90 -14.06
C GLN A 59 2.97 -9.92 -14.31
N ASP A 60 3.12 -8.94 -13.43
CA ASP A 60 4.18 -7.93 -13.47
C ASP A 60 4.54 -7.50 -12.04
N ASP A 61 5.55 -8.14 -11.46
CA ASP A 61 6.01 -7.81 -10.11
C ASP A 61 6.55 -6.37 -9.99
N LYS A 62 6.99 -5.73 -11.08
CA LYS A 62 7.44 -4.32 -11.04
C LYS A 62 6.26 -3.39 -10.85
N GLN A 63 5.17 -3.63 -11.59
CA GLN A 63 3.91 -2.89 -11.37
C GLN A 63 3.34 -3.16 -9.98
N ALA A 64 3.45 -4.41 -9.48
CA ALA A 64 3.03 -4.74 -8.13
C ALA A 64 3.71 -3.84 -7.09
N VAL A 65 5.05 -3.70 -7.16
CA VAL A 65 5.80 -2.82 -6.26
C VAL A 65 5.37 -1.37 -6.38
N VAL A 66 5.13 -0.86 -7.60
CA VAL A 66 4.69 0.53 -7.81
C VAL A 66 3.39 0.82 -7.06
N TRP A 67 2.39 -0.04 -7.21
CA TRP A 67 1.09 0.16 -6.57
C TRP A 67 1.13 -0.08 -5.06
N THR A 68 1.82 -1.13 -4.61
CA THR A 68 1.99 -1.39 -3.17
C THR A 68 2.76 -0.26 -2.49
N ARG A 69 3.78 0.32 -3.15
CA ARG A 69 4.50 1.48 -2.61
C ARG A 69 3.63 2.71 -2.44
N LYS A 70 2.78 3.02 -3.43
CA LYS A 70 1.84 4.15 -3.32
C LYS A 70 0.95 4.02 -2.08
N ALA A 71 0.44 2.83 -1.78
CA ALA A 71 -0.36 2.61 -0.57
C ALA A 71 0.51 2.67 0.71
N ALA A 72 1.72 2.12 0.68
CA ALA A 72 2.65 2.13 1.81
C ALA A 72 3.07 3.57 2.21
N GLU A 73 3.28 4.44 1.22
CA GLU A 73 3.60 5.86 1.40
C GLU A 73 2.41 6.69 1.92
N GLN A 74 1.19 6.15 1.87
CA GLN A 74 0.00 6.74 2.51
C GLN A 74 -0.15 6.33 3.98
N GLY A 75 0.72 5.46 4.49
CA GLY A 75 0.65 4.96 5.86
C GLY A 75 -0.15 3.67 6.03
N ASP A 76 -0.57 3.01 4.94
CA ASP A 76 -1.28 1.74 5.05
C ASP A 76 -0.33 0.63 5.56
N ALA A 77 -0.60 0.14 6.77
CA ALA A 77 0.28 -0.82 7.45
C ALA A 77 0.39 -2.15 6.70
N LYS A 78 -0.68 -2.62 6.03
CA LYS A 78 -0.64 -3.86 5.24
C LYS A 78 0.22 -3.68 3.99
N ALA A 79 0.08 -2.55 3.30
CA ALA A 79 0.92 -2.21 2.15
C ALA A 79 2.40 -2.11 2.53
N GLN A 80 2.70 -1.52 3.69
CA GLN A 80 4.07 -1.44 4.22
C GLN A 80 4.65 -2.83 4.47
N LEU A 81 3.88 -3.76 5.04
CA LEU A 81 4.34 -5.13 5.24
C LEU A 81 4.57 -5.85 3.91
N LEU A 82 3.66 -5.71 2.95
CA LEU A 82 3.78 -6.29 1.62
C LEU A 82 5.01 -5.76 0.88
N LEU A 83 5.27 -4.46 0.95
CA LEU A 83 6.46 -3.86 0.35
C LEU A 83 7.74 -4.39 1.01
N GLY A 84 7.75 -4.55 2.33
CA GLY A 84 8.85 -5.19 3.06
C GLY A 84 9.12 -6.61 2.58
N ALA A 85 8.07 -7.42 2.36
CA ALA A 85 8.20 -8.77 1.82
C ALA A 85 8.73 -8.77 0.36
N MET A 86 8.28 -7.85 -0.49
CA MET A 86 8.78 -7.72 -1.86
C MET A 86 10.29 -7.42 -1.90
N TYR A 87 10.77 -6.55 -1.00
CA TYR A 87 12.21 -6.30 -0.83
C TYR A 87 12.96 -7.51 -0.27
N PHE A 88 12.37 -8.25 0.67
CA PHE A 88 12.97 -9.45 1.22
C PHE A 88 13.16 -10.54 0.16
N ASP A 89 12.17 -10.73 -0.71
CA ASP A 89 12.20 -11.76 -1.75
C ASP A 89 12.88 -11.30 -3.05
N GLY A 90 13.09 -9.99 -3.23
CA GLY A 90 13.57 -9.42 -4.50
C GLY A 90 12.52 -9.51 -5.62
N ARG A 91 11.23 -9.42 -5.28
CA ARG A 91 10.13 -9.49 -6.25
C ARG A 91 9.83 -8.12 -6.83
N GLY A 92 10.12 -7.93 -8.11
CA GLY A 92 9.88 -6.66 -8.81
C GLY A 92 10.86 -5.54 -8.43
N VAL A 93 11.73 -5.77 -7.43
CA VAL A 93 12.80 -4.89 -6.98
C VAL A 93 14.06 -5.71 -6.67
N ALA A 94 15.22 -5.04 -6.64
CA ALA A 94 16.42 -5.66 -6.10
C ALA A 94 16.19 -6.08 -4.64
N GLN A 95 16.65 -7.28 -4.28
CA GLN A 95 16.55 -7.76 -2.90
C GLN A 95 17.32 -6.83 -1.97
N ASP A 96 16.67 -6.41 -0.89
CA ASP A 96 17.25 -5.51 0.10
C ASP A 96 16.68 -5.83 1.48
N TYR A 97 17.46 -6.57 2.29
CA TYR A 97 17.05 -6.93 3.64
C TYR A 97 16.97 -5.74 4.60
N LYS A 98 17.72 -4.66 4.34
CA LYS A 98 17.66 -3.43 5.14
C LYS A 98 16.32 -2.74 4.89
N LEU A 99 15.92 -2.56 3.63
CA LEU A 99 14.62 -1.99 3.29
C LEU A 99 13.45 -2.90 3.69
N ALA A 100 13.61 -4.22 3.62
CA ALA A 100 12.64 -5.16 4.16
C ALA A 100 12.39 -4.93 5.66
N TYR A 101 13.48 -4.84 6.45
CA TYR A 101 13.40 -4.53 7.88
C TYR A 101 12.74 -3.17 8.14
N VAL A 102 13.13 -2.14 7.40
CA VAL A 102 12.59 -0.78 7.55
C VAL A 102 11.08 -0.77 7.31
N TRP A 103 10.60 -1.27 6.17
CA TRP A 103 9.18 -1.25 5.86
C TRP A 103 8.33 -2.09 6.82
N SER A 104 8.82 -3.25 7.28
CA SER A 104 8.13 -4.02 8.32
C SER A 104 8.14 -3.34 9.69
N SER A 105 9.16 -2.53 10.00
CA SER A 105 9.18 -1.72 11.23
C SER A 105 8.13 -0.62 11.21
N VAL A 106 7.98 0.04 10.06
CA VAL A 106 6.96 1.08 9.85
C VAL A 106 5.56 0.48 9.94
N SER A 107 5.34 -0.66 9.28
CA SER A 107 4.09 -1.41 9.35
C SER A 107 3.70 -1.78 10.80
N ALA A 108 4.67 -2.26 11.59
CA ALA A 108 4.44 -2.58 12.99
C ALA A 108 4.08 -1.34 13.83
N ALA A 109 4.74 -0.20 13.57
CA ALA A 109 4.43 1.06 14.23
C ALA A 109 3.02 1.60 13.87
N ASN A 110 2.56 1.31 12.65
CA ASN A 110 1.24 1.69 12.16
C ASN A 110 0.14 0.66 12.47
N GLY A 111 0.42 -0.31 13.36
CA GLY A 111 -0.60 -1.18 13.94
C GLY A 111 -0.77 -2.56 13.30
N ASP A 112 0.10 -2.96 12.36
CA ASP A 112 0.10 -4.35 11.88
C ASP A 112 0.78 -5.28 12.89
N VAL A 113 -0.02 -6.19 13.48
CA VAL A 113 0.43 -7.10 14.53
C VAL A 113 1.38 -8.19 14.03
N GLU A 114 1.31 -8.57 12.75
CA GLU A 114 2.18 -9.59 12.15
C GLU A 114 3.54 -9.02 11.77
N ALA A 115 3.59 -7.72 11.49
CA ALA A 115 4.77 -7.04 10.99
C ALA A 115 5.96 -7.08 11.95
N ALA A 116 5.75 -7.06 13.27
CA ALA A 116 6.84 -7.20 14.24
C ALA A 116 7.58 -8.54 14.10
N THR A 117 6.83 -9.64 13.89
CA THR A 117 7.41 -10.97 13.68
C THR A 117 8.20 -11.03 12.37
N LYS A 118 7.67 -10.43 11.29
CA LYS A 118 8.36 -10.37 9.99
C LYS A 118 9.60 -9.50 10.06
N ARG A 119 9.53 -8.34 10.71
CA ARG A 119 10.68 -7.46 10.98
C ARG A 119 11.80 -8.23 11.69
N ASP A 120 11.49 -8.96 12.75
CA ASP A 120 12.48 -9.71 13.53
C ASP A 120 13.07 -10.88 12.73
N LEU A 121 12.28 -11.49 11.85
CA LEU A 121 12.77 -12.47 10.88
C LEU A 121 13.76 -11.83 9.88
N PHE A 122 13.44 -10.65 9.36
CA PHE A 122 14.29 -9.94 8.40
C PHE A 122 15.59 -9.46 9.06
N ALA A 123 15.54 -9.04 10.32
CA ALA A 123 16.71 -8.65 11.11
C ALA A 123 17.77 -9.76 11.18
N LYS A 124 17.38 -11.04 11.18
CA LYS A 124 18.31 -12.19 11.20
C LYS A 124 19.18 -12.28 9.94
N ARG A 125 18.84 -11.57 8.86
CA ARG A 125 19.64 -11.49 7.63
C ARG A 125 20.68 -10.37 7.67
N LEU A 126 20.63 -9.48 8.67
CA LEU A 126 21.49 -8.31 8.78
C LEU A 126 22.65 -8.58 9.73
N SER A 127 23.82 -8.01 9.41
CA SER A 127 24.89 -7.88 10.40
C SER A 127 24.49 -6.85 11.48
N PRO A 128 25.10 -6.88 12.68
CA PRO A 128 24.79 -5.91 13.73
C PRO A 128 24.96 -4.45 13.30
N ALA A 129 25.98 -4.14 12.49
CA ALA A 129 26.21 -2.80 11.96
C ALA A 129 25.08 -2.36 11.03
N VAL A 130 24.69 -3.20 10.08
CA VAL A 130 23.61 -2.88 9.13
C VAL A 130 22.26 -2.81 9.84
N LEU A 131 22.03 -3.65 10.85
CA LEU A 131 20.81 -3.59 11.66
C LEU A 131 20.69 -2.25 12.39
N ALA A 132 21.77 -1.72 12.95
CA ALA A 132 21.76 -0.41 13.61
C ALA A 132 21.40 0.72 12.62
N GLU A 133 21.94 0.68 11.39
CA GLU A 133 21.54 1.61 10.34
C GLU A 133 20.07 1.45 9.94
N ALA A 134 19.59 0.21 9.83
CA ALA A 134 18.21 -0.10 9.48
C ALA A 134 17.23 0.40 10.54
N GLN A 135 17.58 0.29 11.83
CA GLN A 135 16.81 0.82 12.95
C GLN A 135 16.72 2.34 12.91
N ALA A 136 17.84 3.03 12.64
CA ALA A 136 17.84 4.48 12.51
C ALA A 136 16.97 4.96 11.34
N LEU A 137 17.08 4.29 10.18
CA LEU A 137 16.26 4.60 9.01
C LEU A 137 14.77 4.29 9.24
N ALA A 138 14.47 3.20 9.94
CA ALA A 138 13.10 2.85 10.33
C ALA A 138 12.46 3.94 11.19
N GLY A 139 13.21 4.52 12.15
CA GLY A 139 12.73 5.65 12.94
C GLY A 139 12.29 6.85 12.07
N GLN A 140 13.10 7.20 11.07
CA GLN A 140 12.76 8.27 10.11
C GLN A 140 11.51 7.93 9.29
N TYR A 141 11.40 6.69 8.81
CA TYR A 141 10.25 6.27 8.00
C TYR A 141 8.96 6.18 8.82
N VAL A 142 9.04 5.83 10.11
CA VAL A 142 7.88 5.81 11.01
C VAL A 142 7.31 7.21 11.18
N GLU A 143 8.11 8.27 11.14
CA GLU A 143 7.60 9.65 11.16
C GLU A 143 7.03 10.07 9.80
N LEU A 144 7.70 9.68 8.71
CA LEU A 144 7.34 10.12 7.36
C LEU A 144 6.08 9.44 6.79
N TYR A 145 5.88 8.16 7.11
CA TYR A 145 4.85 7.32 6.50
C TYR A 145 3.80 6.85 7.53
N GLN A 146 3.31 7.77 8.34
CA GLN A 146 2.14 7.54 9.22
C GLN A 146 0.83 7.63 8.43
N PRO A 147 -0.26 6.99 8.90
CA PRO A 147 -1.58 7.17 8.33
C PRO A 147 -1.95 8.64 8.29
N LYS A 148 -2.31 9.15 7.11
CA LYS A 148 -2.77 10.54 6.96
C LYS A 148 -4.20 10.67 7.51
N GLN A 149 -4.42 11.69 8.35
CA GLN A 149 -5.74 12.03 8.93
C GLN A 149 -6.68 12.65 7.90
#